data_AF-A0A2V5T3S0-F1
#
_entry.id   AF-A0A2V5T3S0-F1
#
_cell.length_a   1.000
_cell.length_b   1.000
_cell.length_c   1.000
_cell.angle_alpha   90.00
_cell.angle_beta   90.00
_cell.angle_gamma   90.00
#
_symmetry.space_group_name_H-M   'P 1'
#
loop_
_entity.id
_entity.type
_entity.pdbx_description
1 polymer ?
#
loop_
_entity_poly.entity_id
_entity_poly.type
_entity_poly.pdbx_seq_one_letter_code
_entity_poly.pdbx_strand_id
1 'polypeptide(L)'
;MWQRIASQFSFWFEPSILACYRVHSNSATSRMRRDAADVREVREVIDLTTAYHSLARGRGLARKARLFYAELAVFHTREMLVEAGFRSAWKQILKQMFEALRLCHSRRVIWQICSFLILWFRIIASRLKRRMKSKVNAPGHS
;
A
#
# COMPACT_ATOMS: atom_id res chain seq x y z
N MET A 1 -3.78 -20.68 -7.64
CA MET A 1 -4.10 -22.08 -7.30
C MET A 1 -5.15 -22.18 -6.18
N TRP A 2 -4.86 -21.68 -4.97
CA TRP A 2 -5.74 -21.83 -3.79
C TRP A 2 -7.15 -21.26 -3.94
N GLN A 3 -7.33 -20.12 -4.61
CA GLN A 3 -8.66 -19.52 -4.82
C GLN A 3 -9.60 -20.43 -5.61
N ARG A 4 -9.08 -21.21 -6.57
CA ARG A 4 -9.88 -22.16 -7.35
C ARG A 4 -10.40 -23.28 -6.44
N ILE A 5 -9.53 -23.84 -5.58
CA ILE A 5 -9.90 -24.89 -4.63
C ILE A 5 -10.91 -24.35 -3.61
N ALA A 6 -10.62 -23.20 -2.99
CA ALA A 6 -11.50 -22.58 -1.99
C ALA A 6 -12.87 -22.15 -2.55
N SER A 7 -12.99 -22.00 -3.87
CA SER A 7 -14.27 -21.73 -4.52
C SER A 7 -15.20 -22.94 -4.63
N GLN A 8 -14.63 -24.15 -4.56
CA GLN A 8 -15.31 -25.43 -4.80
C GLN A 8 -15.45 -26.29 -3.54
N PHE A 9 -14.53 -26.14 -2.58
CA PHE A 9 -14.47 -26.98 -1.39
C PHE A 9 -14.42 -26.15 -0.12
N SER A 10 -15.04 -26.67 0.94
CA SER A 10 -14.80 -26.19 2.31
C SER A 10 -13.37 -26.49 2.71
N PHE A 11 -12.75 -25.62 3.49
CA PHE A 11 -11.40 -25.81 4.01
C PHE A 11 -11.39 -25.82 5.53
N TRP A 12 -10.49 -26.61 6.11
CA TRP A 12 -10.21 -26.59 7.53
C TRP A 12 -9.19 -25.49 7.85
N PHE A 13 -9.40 -24.74 8.93
CA PHE A 13 -8.47 -23.74 9.43
C PHE A 13 -7.84 -24.25 10.73
N GLU A 14 -6.52 -24.42 10.72
CA GLU A 14 -5.73 -24.82 11.88
C GLU A 14 -5.12 -23.56 12.52
N PRO A 15 -5.58 -23.14 13.73
CA PRO A 15 -5.12 -21.90 14.34
C PRO A 15 -3.70 -22.00 14.94
N SER A 16 -3.15 -23.21 15.09
CA SER A 16 -1.78 -23.38 15.58
C SER A 16 -0.73 -22.88 14.58
N ILE A 17 0.38 -22.36 15.09
CA ILE A 17 1.47 -21.85 14.25
C ILE A 17 2.23 -23.04 13.67
N LEU A 18 1.94 -23.36 12.40
CA LEU A 18 2.61 -24.45 11.67
C LEU A 18 3.95 -24.04 11.06
N ALA A 19 4.12 -22.75 10.74
CA ALA A 19 5.34 -22.23 10.13
C ALA A 19 5.55 -20.75 10.48
N CYS A 20 6.81 -20.39 10.77
CA CYS A 20 7.26 -19.02 10.92
C CYS A 20 8.18 -18.66 9.75
N TYR A 21 8.01 -17.47 9.18
CA TYR A 21 8.92 -16.95 8.15
C TYR A 21 9.55 -15.63 8.62
N ARG A 22 10.78 -15.39 8.16
CA ARG A 22 11.50 -14.16 8.48
C ARG A 22 11.17 -13.08 7.45
N VAL A 23 10.85 -11.87 7.95
CA VAL A 23 10.67 -10.68 7.11
C VAL A 23 11.95 -9.85 7.14
N HIS A 24 12.41 -9.40 5.97
CA HIS A 24 13.53 -8.47 5.85
C HIS A 24 13.32 -7.52 4.66
N SER A 25 13.98 -6.36 4.68
CA SER A 25 13.83 -5.28 3.70
C SER A 25 14.23 -5.65 2.26
N ASN A 26 14.99 -6.73 2.11
CA ASN A 26 15.38 -7.30 0.82
C ASN A 26 14.56 -8.56 0.45
N SER A 27 13.42 -8.80 1.07
CA SER A 27 12.50 -9.85 0.63
C SER A 27 11.92 -9.51 -0.75
N ALA A 28 11.45 -10.53 -1.48
CA ALA A 28 10.78 -10.31 -2.76
C ALA A 28 9.58 -9.36 -2.61
N THR A 29 8.75 -9.58 -1.59
CA THR A 29 7.60 -8.73 -1.26
C THR A 29 8.00 -7.29 -1.01
N SER A 30 9.08 -7.05 -0.26
CA SER A 30 9.59 -5.70 -0.01
C SER A 30 10.10 -5.00 -1.28
N ARG A 31 10.71 -5.75 -2.21
CA ARG A 31 11.11 -5.20 -3.52
C ARG A 31 9.90 -4.86 -4.39
N MET A 32 8.95 -5.78 -4.50
CA MET A 32 7.74 -5.59 -5.31
C MET A 32 6.92 -4.39 -4.84
N ARG A 33 6.80 -4.19 -3.53
CA ARG A 33 6.13 -3.03 -2.93
C ARG A 33 6.82 -1.70 -3.29
N ARG A 34 8.16 -1.65 -3.31
CA ARG A 34 8.88 -0.42 -3.73
C ARG A 34 8.58 -0.01 -5.17
N ASP A 35 8.32 -1.00 -6.03
CA ASP A 35 7.99 -0.77 -7.43
C ASP A 35 6.48 -0.78 -7.72
N ALA A 36 5.63 -0.84 -6.68
CA ALA A 36 4.18 -1.02 -6.79
C ALA A 36 3.75 -2.23 -7.66
N ALA A 37 4.66 -3.20 -7.84
CA ALA A 37 4.41 -4.40 -8.62
C ALA A 37 3.42 -5.33 -7.90
N ASP A 38 3.42 -5.31 -6.57
CA ASP A 38 2.48 -6.04 -5.73
C ASP A 38 1.02 -5.70 -6.07
N VAL A 39 0.70 -4.42 -6.19
CA VAL A 39 -0.65 -3.93 -6.47
C VAL A 39 -1.06 -4.16 -7.91
N ARG A 40 -0.12 -4.01 -8.86
CA ARG A 40 -0.35 -4.33 -10.27
C ARG A 40 -0.67 -5.82 -10.46
N GLU A 41 0.12 -6.70 -9.86
CA GLU A 41 -0.10 -8.15 -9.93
C GLU A 41 -1.40 -8.56 -9.25
N VAL A 42 -1.74 -7.95 -8.10
CA VAL A 42 -3.04 -8.17 -7.45
C VAL A 42 -4.21 -7.83 -8.38
N ARG A 43 -4.12 -6.73 -9.14
CA ARG A 43 -5.16 -6.36 -10.11
C ARG A 43 -5.33 -7.46 -11.18
N GLU A 44 -4.23 -7.93 -11.75
CA GLU A 44 -4.23 -9.00 -12.74
C GLU A 44 -4.80 -10.32 -12.17
N VAL A 45 -4.39 -10.67 -10.94
CA VAL A 45 -4.90 -11.86 -10.25
C VAL A 45 -6.41 -11.75 -9.99
N ILE A 46 -6.92 -10.59 -9.59
CA ILE A 46 -8.36 -10.38 -9.40
C ILE A 46 -9.11 -10.62 -10.71
N ASP A 47 -8.60 -10.10 -11.82
CA ASP A 47 -9.24 -10.24 -13.13
C ASP A 47 -9.27 -11.71 -13.57
N LEU A 48 -8.14 -12.42 -13.44
CA LEU A 48 -8.05 -13.85 -13.75
C LEU A 48 -8.96 -14.71 -12.88
N THR A 49 -9.02 -14.42 -11.58
CA THR A 49 -9.70 -15.28 -10.61
C THR A 49 -11.21 -15.03 -10.53
N THR A 50 -11.68 -13.91 -11.08
CA THR A 50 -13.11 -13.62 -11.22
C THR A 50 -13.81 -14.71 -12.05
N ALA A 51 -13.12 -15.31 -13.02
CA ALA A 51 -13.63 -16.39 -13.86
C ALA A 51 -13.88 -17.72 -13.12
N TYR A 52 -13.36 -17.90 -11.92
CA TYR A 52 -13.62 -19.10 -11.11
C TYR A 52 -15.01 -19.10 -10.46
N HIS A 53 -15.75 -18.00 -10.58
CA HIS A 53 -17.06 -17.81 -9.97
C HIS A 53 -18.13 -17.51 -11.02
N SER A 54 -19.40 -17.69 -10.65
CA SER A 54 -20.51 -17.17 -11.46
C SER A 54 -20.39 -15.65 -11.63
N LEU A 55 -20.88 -15.14 -12.75
CA LEU A 55 -20.66 -13.74 -13.17
C LEU A 55 -21.14 -12.72 -12.11
N ALA A 56 -22.26 -13.00 -11.44
CA ALA A 56 -22.75 -12.16 -10.34
C ALA A 56 -21.83 -12.20 -9.10
N ARG A 57 -21.43 -13.40 -8.66
CA ARG A 57 -20.58 -13.58 -7.48
C ARG A 57 -19.16 -13.05 -7.72
N GLY A 58 -18.59 -13.33 -8.89
CA GLY A 58 -17.28 -12.85 -9.32
C GLY A 58 -17.20 -11.33 -9.30
N ARG A 59 -18.17 -10.62 -9.90
CA ARG A 59 -18.21 -9.14 -9.85
C ARG A 59 -18.26 -8.60 -8.42
N GLY A 60 -19.07 -9.20 -7.56
CA GLY A 60 -19.17 -8.82 -6.15
C GLY A 60 -17.84 -9.00 -5.39
N LEU A 61 -17.18 -10.15 -5.59
CA LEU A 61 -15.88 -10.45 -4.99
C LEU A 61 -14.76 -9.55 -5.52
N ALA A 62 -14.69 -9.35 -6.84
CA ALA A 62 -13.71 -8.48 -7.46
C ALA A 62 -13.81 -7.04 -6.93
N ARG A 63 -15.03 -6.51 -6.77
CA ARG A 63 -15.24 -5.17 -6.18
C ARG A 63 -14.71 -5.09 -4.75
N LYS A 64 -14.99 -6.10 -3.91
CA LYS A 64 -14.50 -6.15 -2.52
C LYS A 64 -12.98 -6.26 -2.45
N ALA A 65 -12.40 -7.16 -3.26
CA ALA A 65 -10.96 -7.36 -3.33
C ALA A 65 -10.23 -6.08 -3.80
N ARG A 66 -10.71 -5.44 -4.87
CA ARG A 66 -10.13 -4.19 -5.37
C ARG A 66 -10.16 -3.08 -4.32
N LEU A 67 -11.25 -2.95 -3.57
CA LEU A 67 -11.33 -1.97 -2.48
C LEU A 67 -10.33 -2.29 -1.37
N PHE A 68 -10.30 -3.54 -0.88
CA PHE A 68 -9.38 -3.97 0.18
C PHE A 68 -7.92 -3.73 -0.19
N TYR A 69 -7.50 -4.15 -1.39
CA TYR A 69 -6.13 -3.99 -1.82
C TYR A 69 -5.77 -2.54 -2.16
N ALA A 70 -6.73 -1.72 -2.61
CA ALA A 70 -6.50 -0.27 -2.75
C ALA A 70 -6.27 0.40 -1.38
N GLU A 71 -7.06 0.06 -0.36
CA GLU A 71 -6.86 0.55 1.01
C GLU A 71 -5.51 0.08 1.58
N LEU A 72 -5.14 -1.19 1.36
CA LEU A 72 -3.87 -1.75 1.80
C LEU A 72 -2.67 -1.08 1.10
N ALA A 73 -2.79 -0.78 -0.19
CA ALA A 73 -1.78 -0.04 -0.94
C ALA A 73 -1.52 1.34 -0.32
N VAL A 74 -2.58 2.07 0.02
CA VAL A 74 -2.46 3.37 0.70
C VAL A 74 -1.88 3.21 2.10
N PHE A 75 -2.24 2.15 2.82
CA PHE A 75 -1.65 1.83 4.11
C PHE A 75 -0.13 1.62 4.01
N HIS A 76 0.35 0.82 3.06
CA HIS A 76 1.78 0.61 2.82
C HIS A 76 2.52 1.92 2.52
N THR A 77 1.90 2.89 1.85
CA THR A 77 2.57 4.20 1.62
C THR A 77 2.87 4.96 2.91
N ARG A 78 2.06 4.75 3.97
CA ARG A 78 2.30 5.32 5.30
C ARG A 78 3.51 4.67 5.96
N GLU A 79 3.62 3.35 5.89
CA GLU A 79 4.79 2.62 6.39
C GLU A 79 6.08 3.03 5.67
N MET A 80 6.03 3.15 4.34
CA MET A 80 7.18 3.58 3.53
C MET A 80 7.67 4.99 3.89
N LEU A 81 6.76 5.89 4.26
CA LEU A 81 7.13 7.24 4.72
C LEU A 81 7.93 7.20 6.04
N VAL A 82 7.61 6.25 6.92
CA VAL A 82 8.29 6.06 8.20
C VAL A 82 9.66 5.41 8.00
N GLU A 83 9.75 4.39 7.14
CA GLU A 83 10.97 3.60 6.96
C GLU A 83 12.06 4.26 6.10
N ALA A 84 11.70 4.80 4.92
CA ALA A 84 12.69 5.17 3.89
C ALA A 84 13.15 6.63 3.95
N GLY A 85 12.60 7.42 4.87
CA GLY A 85 12.89 8.85 4.97
C GLY A 85 12.29 9.68 3.82
N PHE A 86 12.01 10.95 4.13
CA PHE A 86 11.09 11.81 3.38
C PHE A 86 11.36 12.03 1.87
N ARG A 87 12.62 11.97 1.42
CA ARG A 87 12.98 12.38 0.04
C ARG A 87 13.19 11.20 -0.92
N SER A 88 13.67 10.07 -0.44
CA SER A 88 14.02 8.92 -1.29
C SER A 88 12.78 8.18 -1.80
N ALA A 89 11.73 8.09 -0.98
CA ALA A 89 10.57 7.25 -1.26
C ALA A 89 9.42 7.91 -2.04
N TRP A 90 9.52 9.20 -2.38
CA TRP A 90 8.37 9.93 -2.94
C TRP A 90 7.87 9.36 -4.27
N LYS A 91 8.79 8.99 -5.17
CA LYS A 91 8.43 8.34 -6.45
C LYS A 91 7.69 7.02 -6.23
N GLN A 92 8.13 6.24 -5.24
CA GLN A 92 7.56 4.93 -4.91
C GLN A 92 6.16 5.09 -4.32
N ILE A 93 5.98 6.03 -3.39
CA ILE A 93 4.69 6.38 -2.78
C ILE A 93 3.68 6.81 -3.85
N LEU A 94 4.08 7.72 -4.76
CA LEU A 94 3.19 8.16 -5.84
C LEU A 94 2.77 7.01 -6.75
N LYS A 95 3.72 6.14 -7.12
CA LYS A 95 3.42 4.96 -7.95
C LYS A 95 2.42 4.03 -7.25
N GLN A 96 2.59 3.81 -5.95
CA GLN A 96 1.70 2.98 -5.15
C GLN A 96 0.27 3.55 -5.05
N MET A 97 0.15 4.87 -4.84
CA MET A 97 -1.15 5.56 -4.82
C MET A 97 -1.84 5.52 -6.19
N PHE A 98 -1.07 5.68 -7.27
CA PHE A 98 -1.60 5.61 -8.62
C PHE A 98 -2.14 4.21 -8.95
N GLU A 99 -1.40 3.15 -8.60
CA GLU A 99 -1.89 1.78 -8.76
C GLU A 99 -3.09 1.47 -7.83
N ALA A 100 -3.17 2.07 -6.63
CA ALA A 100 -4.34 1.96 -5.77
C ALA A 100 -5.60 2.58 -6.43
N LEU A 101 -5.46 3.73 -7.07
CA LEU A 101 -6.55 4.38 -7.81
C LEU A 101 -6.96 3.59 -9.06
N ARG A 102 -6.02 2.88 -9.70
CA ARG A 102 -6.29 1.95 -10.81
C ARG A 102 -7.04 0.70 -10.36
N LEU A 103 -6.85 0.25 -9.12
CA LEU A 103 -7.65 -0.83 -8.54
C LEU A 103 -9.08 -0.37 -8.24
N CYS A 104 -9.24 0.75 -7.55
CA CYS A 104 -10.56 1.19 -7.11
C CYS A 104 -10.66 2.73 -6.97
N HIS A 105 -11.61 3.32 -7.68
CA HIS A 105 -11.95 4.74 -7.56
C HIS A 105 -13.06 4.97 -6.52
N SER A 106 -12.79 4.59 -5.26
CA SER A 106 -13.73 4.80 -4.15
C SER A 106 -13.45 6.12 -3.44
N ARG A 107 -14.50 6.83 -3.02
CA ARG A 107 -14.39 8.05 -2.20
C ARG A 107 -13.53 7.82 -0.96
N ARG A 108 -13.57 6.62 -0.39
CA ARG A 108 -12.77 6.25 0.78
C ARG A 108 -11.27 6.20 0.46
N VAL A 109 -10.88 5.60 -0.66
CA VAL A 109 -9.46 5.52 -1.09
C VAL A 109 -8.93 6.92 -1.39
N ILE A 110 -9.72 7.73 -2.11
CA ILE A 110 -9.37 9.14 -2.39
C ILE A 110 -9.18 9.91 -1.08
N TRP A 111 -10.10 9.75 -0.12
CA TRP A 111 -9.99 10.38 1.20
C TRP A 111 -8.73 9.96 1.95
N GLN A 112 -8.37 8.67 1.95
CA GLN A 112 -7.14 8.18 2.58
C GLN A 112 -5.88 8.77 1.94
N ILE A 113 -5.86 8.91 0.61
CA ILE A 113 -4.78 9.55 -0.14
C ILE A 113 -4.69 11.04 0.23
N CYS A 114 -5.80 11.78 0.20
CA CYS A 114 -5.83 13.18 0.59
C CYS A 114 -5.35 13.37 2.04
N SER A 115 -5.85 12.55 2.98
CA SER A 115 -5.43 12.54 4.37
C SER A 115 -3.92 12.30 4.52
N PHE A 116 -3.36 11.37 3.75
CA PHE A 116 -1.92 11.12 3.70
C PHE A 116 -1.14 12.33 3.20
N LEU A 117 -1.57 12.95 2.10
CA LEU A 117 -0.91 14.13 1.52
C LEU A 117 -0.92 15.32 2.49
N ILE A 118 -2.02 15.53 3.21
CA ILE A 118 -2.13 16.56 4.26
C ILE A 118 -1.14 16.26 5.38
N LEU A 119 -1.09 15.03 5.90
CA LEU A 119 -0.15 14.63 6.94
C LEU A 119 1.30 14.89 6.49
N TRP A 120 1.63 14.49 5.27
CA TRP A 120 2.94 14.69 4.67
C TRP A 120 3.31 16.18 4.59
N PHE A 121 2.40 17.02 4.10
CA PHE A 121 2.59 18.47 4.01
C PHE A 121 2.83 19.09 5.39
N ARG A 122 2.06 18.69 6.40
CA ARG A 122 2.25 19.15 7.80
C ARG A 122 3.63 18.78 8.33
N ILE A 123 4.11 17.57 8.05
CA ILE A 123 5.44 17.15 8.50
C ILE A 123 6.54 17.95 7.79
N ILE A 124 6.44 18.18 6.48
CA ILE A 124 7.40 19.01 5.73
C ILE A 124 7.42 20.43 6.26
N ALA A 125 6.26 21.05 6.43
CA ALA A 125 6.15 22.40 6.99
C ALA A 125 6.82 22.49 8.38
N SER A 126 6.60 21.48 9.24
CA SER A 126 7.23 21.43 10.56
C SER A 126 8.77 21.31 10.50
N ARG A 127 9.29 20.55 9.53
CA ARG A 127 10.74 20.36 9.34
C ARG A 127 11.38 21.62 8.74
N LEU A 128 10.70 22.26 7.80
CA LEU A 128 11.14 23.53 7.21
C LEU A 128 11.21 24.63 8.27
N LYS A 129 10.16 24.77 9.09
CA LYS A 129 10.11 25.72 10.20
C LYS A 129 11.26 25.50 11.19
N ARG A 130 11.55 24.24 11.56
CA ARG A 130 12.71 23.90 12.42
C ARG A 130 14.04 24.28 11.79
N ARG A 131 14.22 24.02 10.48
CA ARG A 131 15.45 24.35 9.75
C ARG A 131 15.67 25.86 9.63
N MET A 132 14.60 26.63 9.40
CA MET A 132 14.67 28.10 9.40
C MET A 132 15.06 28.63 10.78
N LYS A 133 14.43 28.15 11.85
CA LYS A 133 14.76 28.55 13.23
C LYS A 133 16.21 28.19 13.61
N SER A 134 16.72 27.05 13.17
CA SER A 134 18.12 26.65 13.37
C SER A 134 19.12 27.53 12.61
N LYS A 135 18.79 27.98 11.39
CA LYS A 135 19.65 28.91 10.63
C LYS A 135 19.68 30.31 11.24
N VAL A 136 18.56 30.79 11.77
CA VAL A 136 18.48 32.08 12.46
C VAL A 136 19.27 32.08 13.77
N ASN A 137 19.33 30.94 14.46
CA ASN A 137 20.05 30.79 15.73
C ASN A 137 21.50 30.31 15.56
N ALA A 138 22.02 30.17 14.33
CA ALA A 138 23.43 29.84 14.12
C ALA A 138 24.27 31.10 14.41
N PRO A 139 25.18 31.08 15.40
CA PRO A 139 26.02 32.24 15.69
C PRO A 139 26.87 32.55 14.46
N GLY A 140 26.85 33.80 14.01
CA GLY A 140 27.72 34.27 12.94
C GLY A 140 29.16 34.06 13.35
N HIS A 141 29.90 33.26 12.57
CA HIS A 141 31.36 33.27 12.62
C HIS A 141 31.81 34.69 12.27
N SER A 142 32.22 35.42 13.31
CA SER A 142 33.11 36.58 13.22
C SER A 142 34.53 36.08 13.36
#